data_AF-A0A1F7BDY5-F1
#
_entry.id   AF-A0A1F7BDY5-F1
#
_cell.length_a   1.000
_cell.length_b   1.000
_cell.length_c   1.000
_cell.angle_alpha   90.00
_cell.angle_beta   90.00
_cell.angle_gamma   90.00
#
_symmetry.space_group_name_H-M   'P 1'
#
loop_
_entity.id
_entity.type
_entity.pdbx_description
1 polymer ?
#
loop_
_entity_poly.entity_id
_entity_poly.type
_entity_poly.pdbx_seq_one_letter_code
_entity_poly.pdbx_strand_id
1 'polypeptide(L)'
;MATILTTKELRNMTREDLLKDVTAQRGLVARLNMGIRLQKEKDTAKYRREKRALARMMTILTEKNQMIQTNQKKQKNGSSESSDSSDSSVSASTKKPLKKTTKKSTLSAL
;
A
#
# COMPACT_ATOMS: atom_id res chain seq x y z
N MET A 1 24.79 2.24 -3.42
CA MET A 1 23.59 1.94 -4.22
C MET A 1 22.93 0.73 -3.59
N ALA A 2 21.85 0.91 -2.82
CA ALA A 2 21.07 -0.25 -2.36
C ALA A 2 20.38 -0.84 -3.60
N THR A 3 20.61 -2.11 -3.88
CA THR A 3 19.88 -2.84 -4.90
C THR A 3 18.40 -2.78 -4.56
N ILE A 4 17.56 -2.37 -5.52
CA ILE A 4 16.12 -2.33 -5.31
C ILE A 4 15.66 -3.78 -5.18
N LEU A 5 15.35 -4.21 -3.96
CA LEU A 5 14.85 -5.56 -3.72
C LEU A 5 13.61 -5.83 -4.57
N THR A 6 13.62 -6.98 -5.22
CA THR A 6 12.51 -7.47 -6.01
C THR A 6 11.38 -7.95 -5.09
N THR A 7 10.17 -8.01 -5.62
CA THR A 7 9.00 -8.51 -4.88
C THR A 7 9.22 -9.94 -4.37
N LYS A 8 9.94 -10.78 -5.13
CA LYS A 8 10.24 -12.17 -4.74
C LYS A 8 11.17 -12.20 -3.53
N GLU A 9 12.24 -11.42 -3.54
CA GLU A 9 13.18 -11.32 -2.42
C GLU A 9 12.47 -10.81 -1.15
N LEU A 10 11.66 -9.75 -1.27
CA LEU A 10 10.90 -9.19 -0.15
C LEU A 10 9.91 -10.18 0.48
N ARG A 11 9.34 -11.11 -0.31
CA ARG A 11 8.44 -12.15 0.21
C ARG A 11 9.18 -13.22 1.00
N ASN A 12 10.43 -13.51 0.61
CA ASN A 12 11.26 -14.51 1.26
C ASN A 12 11.85 -14.01 2.60
N MET A 13 11.92 -12.69 2.82
CA MET A 13 12.39 -12.11 4.08
C MET A 13 11.49 -12.46 5.27
N THR A 14 12.07 -12.50 6.47
CA THR A 14 11.29 -12.59 7.71
C THR A 14 10.47 -11.31 7.91
N ARG A 15 9.40 -11.39 8.71
CA ARG A 15 8.58 -10.22 9.04
C ARG A 15 9.39 -9.14 9.78
N GLU A 16 10.27 -9.58 10.67
CA GLU A 16 11.10 -8.71 11.51
C GLU A 16 12.14 -7.95 10.70
N ASP A 17 12.81 -8.63 9.76
CA ASP A 17 13.79 -7.98 8.90
C ASP A 17 13.10 -7.03 7.92
N LEU A 18 11.94 -7.43 7.38
CA LEU A 18 11.15 -6.54 6.54
C LEU A 18 10.71 -5.27 7.31
N LEU A 19 10.40 -5.36 8.61
CA LEU A 19 10.07 -4.20 9.45
C LEU A 19 11.25 -3.25 9.64
N LYS A 20 12.45 -3.79 9.87
CA LYS A 20 13.68 -2.99 10.00
C LYS A 20 13.95 -2.23 8.70
N ASP A 21 13.88 -2.93 7.58
CA ASP A 21 14.15 -2.35 6.26
C ASP A 21 13.11 -1.29 5.88
N VAL A 22 11.84 -1.53 6.20
CA VAL A 22 10.77 -0.54 6.06
C VAL A 22 11.11 0.75 6.79
N THR A 23 11.62 0.64 8.01
CA THR A 23 11.91 1.79 8.87
C THR A 23 13.07 2.59 8.28
N ALA A 24 14.12 1.90 7.83
CA ALA A 24 15.24 2.52 7.12
C ALA A 24 14.78 3.22 5.83
N GLN A 25 13.96 2.55 5.02
CA GLN A 25 13.43 3.07 3.76
C GLN A 25 12.53 4.29 3.96
N ARG A 26 11.71 4.31 5.03
CA ARG A 26 10.93 5.49 5.42
C ARG A 26 11.82 6.68 5.71
N GLY A 27 12.89 6.49 6.48
CA GLY A 27 13.87 7.54 6.78
C GLY A 27 14.54 8.09 5.52
N LEU A 28 14.91 7.21 4.59
CA LEU A 28 15.51 7.60 3.31
C LEU A 28 14.53 8.41 2.44
N VAL A 29 13.29 7.96 2.30
CA VAL A 29 12.25 8.67 1.53
C VAL A 29 11.93 10.02 2.16
N ALA A 30 11.88 10.11 3.50
CA ALA A 30 11.67 11.37 4.21
C ALA A 30 12.82 12.34 3.97
N ARG A 31 14.07 11.87 4.05
CA ARG A 31 15.27 12.69 3.78
C ARG A 31 15.27 13.23 2.35
N LEU A 32 14.97 12.39 1.35
CA LEU A 32 14.87 12.81 -0.04
C LEU A 32 13.74 13.83 -0.24
N ASN A 33 12.57 13.61 0.36
CA ASN A 33 11.45 14.55 0.29
C ASN A 33 11.82 15.92 0.87
N MET A 34 12.50 15.95 2.02
CA MET A 34 12.98 17.19 2.61
C MET A 34 14.05 17.86 1.73
N GLY A 35 14.99 17.08 1.18
CA GLY A 35 15.99 17.59 0.23
C GLY A 35 15.36 18.24 -1.01
N ILE A 36 14.32 17.63 -1.57
CA ILE A 36 13.58 18.17 -2.72
C ILE A 36 12.84 19.47 -2.34
N ARG A 37 12.15 19.48 -1.19
CA ARG A 37 11.42 20.66 -0.71
C ARG A 37 12.33 21.85 -0.43
N LEU A 38 13.54 21.58 0.07
CA LEU A 38 14.57 22.57 0.32
C LEU A 38 15.40 22.90 -0.94
N GLN A 39 15.04 22.36 -2.10
CA GLN A 39 15.76 22.50 -3.39
C GLN A 39 17.24 22.07 -3.33
N LYS A 40 17.63 21.28 -2.33
CA LYS A 40 18.97 20.72 -2.15
C LYS A 40 19.19 19.44 -2.98
N GLU A 41 18.15 18.62 -3.13
CA GLU A 41 18.18 17.39 -3.93
C GLU A 41 17.39 17.60 -5.22
N LYS A 42 18.07 17.49 -6.38
CA LYS A 42 17.45 17.64 -7.71
C LYS A 42 16.92 16.32 -8.29
N ASP A 43 17.36 15.19 -7.75
CA ASP A 43 16.98 13.86 -8.25
C ASP A 43 15.60 13.43 -7.73
N THR A 44 14.56 13.96 -8.38
CA THR A 44 13.18 13.58 -8.11
C THR A 44 12.86 12.16 -8.58
N ALA A 45 13.60 11.63 -9.56
CA ALA A 45 13.40 10.28 -10.08
C ALA A 45 13.78 9.23 -9.03
N LYS A 46 14.90 9.44 -8.33
CA LYS A 46 15.31 8.65 -7.18
C LYS A 46 14.25 8.67 -6.07
N TYR A 47 13.75 9.83 -5.67
CA TYR A 47 12.64 9.90 -4.70
C TYR A 47 11.43 9.04 -5.12
N ARG A 48 11.00 9.15 -6.39
CA ARG A 48 9.85 8.37 -6.89
C ARG A 48 10.12 6.86 -6.86
N ARG A 49 11.33 6.45 -7.22
CA ARG A 49 11.77 5.05 -7.21
C ARG A 49 11.76 4.48 -5.78
N GLU A 50 12.36 5.20 -4.84
CA GLU A 50 12.45 4.79 -3.44
C GLU A 50 11.08 4.78 -2.75
N LYS A 51 10.21 5.73 -3.11
CA LYS A 51 8.81 5.75 -2.65
C LYS A 51 8.02 4.54 -3.16
N ARG A 52 8.22 4.12 -4.41
CA ARG A 52 7.60 2.89 -4.94
C ARG A 52 8.14 1.64 -4.26
N ALA A 53 9.44 1.59 -3.99
CA ALA A 53 10.02 0.49 -3.23
C ALA A 53 9.39 0.38 -1.83
N LEU A 54 9.26 1.50 -1.11
CA LEU A 54 8.58 1.54 0.18
C LEU A 54 7.14 1.04 0.11
N ALA A 55 6.38 1.46 -0.90
CA ALA A 55 5.00 1.01 -1.10
C ALA A 55 4.91 -0.53 -1.25
N ARG A 56 5.82 -1.13 -2.05
CA ARG A 56 5.86 -2.60 -2.20
C ARG A 56 6.16 -3.31 -0.88
N MET A 57 7.10 -2.80 -0.10
CA MET A 57 7.45 -3.37 1.21
C MET A 57 6.24 -3.32 2.17
N MET A 58 5.49 -2.21 2.17
CA MET A 58 4.25 -2.07 2.95
C MET A 58 3.18 -3.07 2.54
N THR A 59 2.98 -3.28 1.25
CA THR A 59 2.02 -4.26 0.75
C THR A 59 2.37 -5.66 1.24
N ILE A 60 3.63 -6.09 1.07
CA ILE A 60 4.07 -7.43 1.49
C ILE A 60 3.99 -7.60 3.01
N LEU A 61 4.32 -6.56 3.78
CA LEU A 61 4.19 -6.59 5.23
C LEU A 61 2.73 -6.78 5.65
N THR A 62 1.81 -6.14 4.93
CA THR A 62 0.36 -6.30 5.15
C THR A 62 -0.10 -7.71 4.79
N GLU A 63 0.35 -8.26 3.65
CA GLU A 63 0.11 -9.65 3.24
C GLU A 63 0.59 -10.64 4.33
N LYS A 64 1.82 -10.46 4.83
CA LYS A 64 2.38 -11.31 5.90
C LYS A 64 1.59 -11.21 7.21
N ASN A 65 1.15 -10.02 7.60
CA ASN A 65 0.31 -9.84 8.79
C ASN A 65 -1.04 -10.57 8.65
N GLN A 66 -1.67 -10.51 7.48
CA GLN A 66 -2.93 -11.20 7.22
C GLN A 66 -2.76 -12.73 7.29
N MET A 67 -1.69 -13.28 6.72
CA MET A 67 -1.40 -14.72 6.77
C MET A 67 -1.23 -15.25 8.20
N ILE A 68 -0.57 -14.47 9.07
CA ILE A 68 -0.40 -14.83 10.49
C ILE A 68 -1.76 -14.88 11.19
N GLN A 69 -2.63 -13.89 10.93
CA GLN A 69 -3.97 -13.82 11.55
C GLN A 69 -4.89 -14.96 11.08
N THR A 70 -4.87 -15.32 9.78
CA THR A 70 -5.68 -16.43 9.27
C THR A 70 -5.28 -17.78 9.84
N ASN A 71 -3.98 -18.00 10.07
CA ASN A 71 -3.48 -19.24 10.65
C ASN A 71 -3.88 -19.38 12.13
N GLN A 72 -3.89 -18.28 12.89
CA GLN A 72 -4.36 -18.30 14.28
C GLN A 72 -5.88 -18.56 14.39
N LYS A 73 -6.67 -18.04 13.45
CA LYS A 73 -8.13 -18.25 13.44
C LYS A 73 -8.50 -19.70 13.12
N LYS A 74 -7.71 -20.40 12.30
CA LYS A 74 -7.95 -21.79 11.91
C LYS A 74 -7.67 -22.80 13.03
N GLN A 75 -6.80 -22.47 13.99
CA GLN A 75 -6.52 -23.30 15.15
C GLN A 75 -7.52 -23.13 16.31
N LYS A 76 -8.37 -22.09 16.28
CA LYS A 76 -9.34 -21.80 17.35
C LYS A 76 -10.76 -22.32 17.10
N ASN A 77 -11.03 -22.93 15.94
CA ASN A 77 -12.35 -23.46 15.57
C ASN A 77 -12.47 -24.99 15.75
N GLY A 78 -11.67 -25.58 16.66
CA GLY A 78 -11.73 -27.00 17.00
C GLY A 78 -12.69 -27.37 18.13
N SER A 79 -13.48 -26.44 18.67
CA SER A 79 -14.51 -26.77 19.66
C SER A 79 -15.62 -25.72 19.76
N SER A 80 -16.83 -26.24 20.00
CA SER A 80 -18.11 -25.61 20.32
C SER A 80 -19.03 -25.20 19.16
N GLU A 81 -20.08 -26.02 19.07
CA GLU A 81 -21.33 -25.94 18.34
C GLU A 81 -22.14 -24.65 18.53
N SER A 82 -22.95 -24.41 17.51
CA SER A 82 -24.28 -23.78 17.47
C SER A 82 -24.61 -22.65 18.44
N SER A 83 -24.92 -21.49 17.88
CA SER A 83 -26.12 -20.74 18.26
C SER A 83 -26.61 -19.92 17.08
N ASP A 84 -27.78 -20.32 16.62
CA ASP A 84 -28.74 -19.62 15.78
C ASP A 84 -29.04 -18.21 16.34
N SER A 85 -29.02 -17.19 15.48
CA SER A 85 -30.04 -16.13 15.48
C SER A 85 -29.79 -15.15 14.35
N SER A 86 -30.80 -15.11 13.48
CA SER A 86 -31.03 -14.09 12.47
C SER A 86 -31.36 -12.75 13.11
N ASP A 87 -30.89 -11.63 12.56
CA ASP A 87 -31.80 -10.54 12.18
C ASP A 87 -31.16 -9.59 11.15
N SER A 88 -32.06 -9.17 10.28
CA SER A 88 -31.99 -8.30 9.13
C SER A 88 -31.66 -6.84 9.46
N SER A 89 -30.95 -6.16 8.55
CA SER A 89 -31.38 -4.82 8.10
C SER A 89 -30.59 -4.38 6.87
N VAL A 90 -31.34 -4.33 5.78
CA VAL A 90 -30.96 -3.79 4.47
C VAL A 90 -30.96 -2.27 4.59
N SER A 91 -29.85 -1.60 4.31
CA SER A 91 -29.86 -0.16 4.02
C SER A 91 -29.17 0.11 2.70
N ALA A 92 -29.98 0.04 1.65
CA ALA A 92 -29.67 0.60 0.35
C ALA A 92 -29.57 2.13 0.50
N SER A 93 -28.44 2.71 0.11
CA SER A 93 -28.38 4.14 -0.20
C SER A 93 -27.81 4.38 -1.59
N THR A 94 -28.63 5.08 -2.33
CA THR A 94 -28.69 5.36 -3.77
C THR A 94 -27.52 6.17 -4.34
N LYS A 95 -27.05 5.73 -5.51
CA LYS A 95 -26.73 6.48 -6.74
C LYS A 95 -26.15 7.91 -6.61
N LYS A 96 -24.98 8.12 -7.25
CA LYS A 96 -24.84 9.02 -8.42
C LYS A 96 -23.46 8.89 -9.11
N PRO A 97 -23.39 8.51 -10.40
CA PRO A 97 -22.19 8.67 -11.23
C PRO A 97 -22.17 10.06 -11.86
N LEU A 98 -21.12 10.86 -11.62
CA LEU A 98 -20.94 12.15 -12.28
C LEU A 98 -20.29 11.93 -13.67
N LYS A 99 -21.04 12.26 -14.72
CA LYS A 99 -20.64 12.17 -16.13
C LYS A 99 -19.55 13.19 -16.49
N LYS A 100 -18.72 12.78 -17.45
CA LYS A 100 -17.71 13.53 -18.22
C LYS A 100 -18.22 14.87 -18.77
N THR A 101 -17.32 15.86 -18.86
CA THR A 101 -17.31 16.83 -19.97
C THR A 101 -15.88 17.17 -20.41
N THR A 102 -15.60 16.83 -21.65
CA THR A 102 -14.44 17.19 -22.48
C THR A 102 -14.51 18.69 -22.83
N LYS A 103 -13.40 19.42 -22.74
CA LYS A 103 -13.19 20.65 -23.53
C LYS A 103 -11.89 20.50 -24.31
N LYS A 104 -12.03 20.05 -25.55
CA LYS A 104 -10.99 20.09 -26.59
C LYS A 104 -11.00 21.51 -27.14
N SER A 105 -10.03 22.33 -26.73
CA SER A 105 -9.80 23.66 -27.27
C SER A 105 -8.91 23.52 -28.50
N THR A 106 -9.52 23.40 -29.68
CA THR A 106 -8.85 23.64 -30.97
C THR A 106 -8.99 25.12 -31.29
N LEU A 107 -7.90 25.88 -31.11
CA LEU A 107 -7.74 27.18 -31.76
C LEU A 107 -7.02 26.93 -33.08
N SER A 108 -7.76 27.14 -34.16
CA SER A 108 -7.31 27.19 -35.53
C SER A 108 -7.69 28.57 -36.08
N ALA A 109 -6.83 29.11 -36.95
CA ALA A 109 -6.93 30.36 -37.73
C ALA A 109 -6.62 31.65 -36.93
N LEU A 110 -5.75 32.56 -37.37
CA LEU A 110 -5.20 32.85 -38.71
C LEU A 110 -3.67 32.95 -38.69
#